data_AF-A0A527Y9J9-F1
#
_entry.id   AF-A0A527Y9J9-F1
#
_cell.length_a   1.000
_cell.length_b   1.000
_cell.length_c   1.000
_cell.angle_alpha   90.00
_cell.angle_beta   90.00
_cell.angle_gamma   90.00
#
_symmetry.space_group_name_H-M   'P 1'
#
loop_
_entity.id
_entity.type
_entity.pdbx_description
1 polymer ?
#
loop_
_entity_poly.entity_id
_entity_poly.type
_entity_poly.pdbx_seq_one_letter_code
_entity_poly.pdbx_strand_id
1 'polypeptide(L)' 'EVNTKKAKPEEMGVKAIDANTLEVTLKAPTPYFLEMLTHQATYPVSKASIDKLGAEWIKPGNLVSNGAFTLAEW' A
#
# COMPACT_ATOMS: atom_id res chain seq x y z
N GLU A 1 10.73 0.63 -11.67
CA GLU A 1 12.11 1.04 -11.31
C GLU A 1 12.48 0.66 -9.89
N VAL A 2 11.63 0.97 -8.90
CA VAL A 2 11.83 0.55 -7.49
C VAL A 2 11.91 -0.98 -7.35
N ASN A 3 10.95 -1.73 -7.90
CA ASN A 3 10.96 -3.21 -7.84
C ASN A 3 12.18 -3.85 -8.51
N THR A 4 12.77 -3.16 -9.50
CA THR A 4 13.98 -3.61 -10.21
C THR A 4 15.26 -3.04 -9.59
N LYS A 5 15.18 -2.39 -8.42
CA LYS A 5 16.30 -1.73 -7.72
C LYS A 5 17.03 -0.66 -8.53
N LYS A 6 16.33 -0.04 -9.50
CA LYS A 6 16.86 1.04 -10.35
C LYS A 6 16.56 2.45 -9.82
N ALA A 7 15.71 2.56 -8.81
CA ALA A 7 15.36 3.79 -8.11
C ALA A 7 15.06 3.47 -6.65
N LYS A 8 15.26 4.42 -5.73
CA LYS A 8 14.89 4.24 -4.33
C LYS A 8 13.37 4.38 -4.13
N PRO A 9 12.77 3.77 -3.09
CA PRO A 9 11.35 3.94 -2.79
C PRO A 9 10.91 5.41 -2.65
N GLU A 10 11.78 6.26 -2.09
CA GLU A 10 11.51 7.70 -1.87
C GLU A 10 11.45 8.50 -3.19
N GLU A 11 11.95 7.96 -4.28
CA GLU A 11 11.89 8.57 -5.62
C GLU A 11 10.58 8.23 -6.36
N MET A 12 9.70 7.44 -5.75
CA MET A 12 8.39 7.13 -6.32
C MET A 12 7.51 8.37 -6.36
N GLY A 13 6.76 8.57 -7.44
CA GLY A 13 5.85 9.71 -7.63
C GLY A 13 4.57 9.67 -6.78
N VAL A 14 4.65 9.24 -5.52
CA VAL A 14 3.51 9.15 -4.59
C VAL A 14 3.85 9.95 -3.34
N LYS A 15 3.01 10.90 -2.96
CA LYS A 15 3.18 11.69 -1.73
C LYS A 15 1.86 11.93 -1.01
N ALA A 16 1.90 11.90 0.32
CA ALA A 16 0.83 12.43 1.15
C ALA A 16 1.02 13.95 1.27
N ILE A 17 0.04 14.72 0.82
CA ILE A 17 0.02 16.19 0.96
C ILE A 17 -0.41 16.56 2.38
N ASP A 18 -1.39 15.84 2.90
CA ASP A 18 -1.92 15.94 4.25
C ASP A 18 -2.51 14.58 4.68
N ALA A 19 -3.20 14.53 5.83
CA ALA A 19 -3.75 13.30 6.39
C ALA A 19 -4.78 12.58 5.49
N ASN A 20 -5.45 13.29 4.58
CA ASN A 20 -6.54 12.75 3.75
C ASN A 20 -6.32 12.99 2.24
N THR A 21 -5.18 13.56 1.85
CA THR A 21 -4.87 13.87 0.44
C THR A 21 -3.63 13.13 -0.02
N LEU A 22 -3.80 12.20 -0.97
CA LEU A 22 -2.71 11.50 -1.65
C LEU A 22 -2.56 12.04 -3.08
N GLU A 23 -1.38 12.51 -3.44
CA GLU A 23 -1.04 12.91 -4.82
C GLU A 23 -0.20 11.81 -5.49
N VAL A 24 -0.57 11.47 -6.73
CA VAL A 24 0.15 10.51 -7.57
C VAL A 24 0.52 11.16 -8.90
N THR A 25 1.81 11.23 -9.19
CA THR A 25 2.36 11.74 -10.46
C THR A 25 2.66 10.59 -11.40
N LEU A 26 1.97 10.57 -12.56
CA LEU A 26 2.13 9.54 -13.57
C LEU A 26 3.18 9.96 -14.62
N LYS A 27 3.94 8.99 -15.15
CA LYS A 27 4.94 9.24 -16.20
C LYS A 27 4.32 9.61 -17.55
N ALA A 28 3.09 9.17 -17.80
CA ALA A 28 2.35 9.40 -19.03
C ALA A 28 0.83 9.39 -18.75
N PRO A 29 0.01 9.98 -19.62
CA PRO A 29 -1.45 9.91 -19.51
C PRO A 29 -1.91 8.45 -19.42
N THR A 30 -2.58 8.11 -18.31
CA THR A 30 -3.08 6.76 -18.03
C THR A 30 -4.55 6.86 -17.61
N PRO A 31 -5.50 6.90 -18.56
CA PRO A 31 -6.91 7.16 -18.26
C PRO A 31 -7.57 6.14 -17.31
N TYR A 32 -7.08 4.89 -17.33
CA TYR A 32 -7.58 3.78 -16.51
C TYR A 32 -6.89 3.68 -15.14
N PHE A 33 -6.09 4.69 -14.73
CA PHE A 33 -5.34 4.66 -13.47
C PHE A 33 -6.23 4.38 -12.25
N LEU A 34 -7.43 4.96 -12.19
CA LEU A 34 -8.36 4.73 -11.07
C LEU A 34 -8.83 3.27 -10.99
N GLU A 35 -9.06 2.61 -12.13
CA GLU A 35 -9.43 1.20 -12.16
C GLU A 35 -8.27 0.32 -11.68
N MET A 36 -7.02 0.68 -11.99
CA MET A 36 -5.85 -0.05 -11.50
C MET A 36 -5.74 -0.05 -9.97
N LEU A 37 -6.21 1.03 -9.30
CA LEU A 37 -6.17 1.13 -7.84
C LEU A 37 -7.13 0.15 -7.14
N THR A 38 -7.96 -0.57 -7.89
CA THR A 38 -8.80 -1.67 -7.38
C THR A 38 -8.04 -2.98 -7.22
N HIS A 39 -6.81 -3.07 -7.73
CA HIS A 39 -6.01 -4.30 -7.63
C HIS A 39 -5.44 -4.46 -6.21
N GLN A 40 -5.45 -5.68 -5.66
CA GLN A 40 -4.99 -5.96 -4.29
C GLN A 40 -3.56 -5.49 -3.96
N ALA A 41 -2.69 -5.37 -4.96
CA ALA A 41 -1.32 -4.87 -4.78
C ALA A 41 -1.24 -3.38 -4.40
N THR A 42 -2.33 -2.62 -4.57
CA THR A 42 -2.40 -1.19 -4.22
C THR A 42 -3.18 -0.94 -2.92
N TYR A 43 -3.66 -1.99 -2.25
CA TYR A 43 -4.36 -1.83 -0.99
C TYR A 43 -3.40 -1.37 0.12
N PRO A 44 -3.85 -0.47 1.01
CA PRO A 44 -3.02 0.00 2.10
C PRO A 44 -2.79 -1.10 3.13
N VAL A 45 -1.63 -1.05 3.78
CA VAL A 45 -1.27 -1.92 4.89
C VAL A 45 -0.91 -1.09 6.12
N SER A 46 -1.14 -1.64 7.32
CA SER A 46 -0.80 -0.95 8.57
C SER A 46 0.71 -0.95 8.80
N LYS A 47 1.37 0.18 8.54
CA LYS A 47 2.80 0.35 8.82
C LYS A 47 3.14 0.07 10.29
N ALA A 48 2.30 0.54 11.22
CA ALA A 48 2.51 0.32 12.65
C ALA A 48 2.49 -1.18 13.03
N SER A 49 1.63 -1.99 12.39
CA SER A 49 1.60 -3.44 12.62
C SER A 49 2.87 -4.10 12.06
N ILE A 50 3.27 -3.73 10.85
CA ILE A 50 4.49 -4.24 10.20
C ILE A 50 5.74 -3.90 11.01
N ASP A 51 5.89 -2.64 11.44
CA ASP A 51 7.04 -2.19 12.23
C ASP A 51 7.14 -2.95 13.57
N LYS A 52 6.00 -3.26 14.19
CA LYS A 52 5.94 -3.94 15.50
C LYS A 52 6.16 -5.45 15.40
N LEU A 53 5.59 -6.11 14.39
CA LEU A 53 5.49 -7.57 14.31
C LEU A 53 6.37 -8.20 13.23
N GLY A 54 6.99 -7.39 12.36
CA GLY A 54 7.78 -7.90 11.24
C GLY A 54 6.93 -8.82 10.37
N ALA A 55 7.48 -9.96 9.95
CA ALA A 55 6.80 -10.93 9.08
C ALA A 55 5.50 -11.51 9.66
N GLU A 56 5.32 -11.45 10.98
CA GLU A 56 4.17 -12.04 11.69
C GLU A 56 2.90 -11.19 11.62
N TRP A 57 2.99 -9.99 11.02
CA TRP A 57 1.88 -9.03 10.94
C TRP A 57 0.64 -9.57 10.19
N ILE A 58 0.82 -10.57 9.33
CA ILE A 58 -0.26 -11.17 8.53
C ILE A 58 -1.02 -12.30 9.22
N LYS A 59 -0.57 -12.76 10.39
CA LYS A 59 -1.18 -13.90 11.08
C LYS A 59 -2.57 -13.54 11.66
N PRO A 60 -3.46 -14.54 11.84
CA PRO A 60 -4.70 -14.36 12.58
C PRO A 60 -4.44 -13.73 13.96
N GLY A 61 -5.32 -12.79 14.36
CA GLY A 61 -5.15 -12.00 15.58
C GLY A 61 -4.16 -10.83 15.49
N ASN A 62 -3.26 -10.81 14.51
CA ASN A 62 -2.27 -9.74 14.28
C ASN A 62 -2.65 -8.80 13.12
N LEU A 63 -3.31 -9.34 12.09
CA LEU A 63 -3.62 -8.61 10.86
C LEU A 63 -4.58 -7.45 11.14
N VAL A 64 -4.09 -6.23 10.91
CA VAL A 64 -4.91 -5.01 10.90
C VAL A 64 -5.31 -4.72 9.46
N SER A 65 -6.60 -4.92 9.15
CA SER A 65 -7.21 -4.61 7.85
C SER A 65 -8.16 -3.41 7.95
N ASN A 66 -8.51 -2.83 6.80
CA ASN A 66 -9.49 -1.75 6.65
C ASN A 66 -10.68 -2.15 5.74
N GLY A 67 -10.87 -3.46 5.53
CA GLY A 67 -11.97 -4.02 4.75
C GLY A 67 -13.15 -4.45 5.62
N ALA A 68 -14.16 -5.06 5.00
CA ALA A 68 -15.38 -5.48 5.69
C ALA A 68 -15.20 -6.71 6.62
N PHE A 69 -14.06 -7.40 6.55
CA PHE A 69 -13.79 -8.63 7.28
C PHE A 69 -12.41 -8.62 7.94
N THR A 70 -12.26 -9.47 8.96
CA THR A 70 -11.01 -9.71 9.70
C THR A 70 -10.61 -11.18 9.61
N LEU A 71 -9.31 -11.47 9.62
CA LEU A 71 -8.78 -12.83 9.55
C LEU A 71 -8.94 -13.55 10.91
N ALA A 72 -9.82 -14.56 10.95
CA ALA A 72 -10.07 -15.34 12.16
C ALA A 72 -9.06 -16.49 12.35
N GLU A 73 -8.75 -17.22 11.26
CA GLU A 73 -7.86 -18.37 11.24
C GLU A 73 -7.34 -18.63 9.81
N TRP A 74 -6.19 -19.31 9.66
CA TRP A 74 -5.64 -19.77 8.39
C TRP A 74 -4.71 -20.98 8.57
#